data_AF-A0A0Q6FTL1-F1
#
_entry.id   AF-A0A0Q6FTL1-F1
#
_cell.length_a   1.000
_cell.length_b   1.000
_cell.length_c   1.000
_cell.angle_alpha   90.00
_cell.angle_beta   90.00
_cell.angle_gamma   90.00
#
_symmetry.space_group_name_H-M   'P 1'
#
loop_
_entity.id
_entity.type
_entity.pdbx_description
1 polymer ?
#
loop_
_entity_poly.entity_id
_entity_poly.type
_entity_poly.pdbx_seq_one_letter_code
_entity_poly.pdbx_strand_id
1 'polypeptide(L)'
;MPAFIATLVNSRAFGYIARTILTYMFWASGLAKLLDFNAGVAEMAYFGLEPAPLFNIAVAITQLGGSALIIANRWTWLGAGALAVFTALTIPIAHTFWTMQEPMRTLEFYVVMEHITVIGALMVVAWKSAPVQNAVPAPALAARSNA
;
A
#
# COMPACT_ATOMS: atom_id res chain seq x y z
N MET A 1 -7.05 7.81 -28.43
CA MET A 1 -7.65 6.65 -27.74
C MET A 1 -9.05 6.44 -28.29
N PRO A 2 -9.46 5.21 -28.66
CA PRO A 2 -10.82 4.91 -29.10
C PRO A 2 -11.88 5.36 -28.08
N ALA A 3 -13.03 5.83 -28.55
CA ALA A 3 -14.06 6.44 -27.70
C ALA A 3 -14.55 5.49 -26.59
N PHE A 4 -14.76 4.21 -26.90
CA PHE A 4 -15.23 3.23 -25.92
C PHE A 4 -14.21 2.98 -24.78
N ILE A 5 -12.90 2.98 -25.08
CA ILE A 5 -11.84 2.84 -24.08
C ILE A 5 -11.81 4.07 -23.18
N ALA A 6 -11.98 5.26 -23.76
CA ALA A 6 -12.08 6.50 -23.00
C ALA A 6 -13.27 6.46 -22.03
N THR A 7 -14.45 6.03 -22.49
CA THR A 7 -15.64 5.91 -21.65
C THR A 7 -15.44 4.91 -20.51
N LEU A 8 -14.83 3.75 -20.79
CA LEU A 8 -14.58 2.72 -19.78
C LEU A 8 -13.61 3.19 -18.70
N VAL A 9 -12.41 3.66 -19.09
CA VAL A 9 -11.34 4.04 -18.16
C VAL A 9 -11.70 5.28 -17.33
N ASN A 10 -12.50 6.21 -17.89
CA ASN A 10 -12.97 7.38 -17.15
C ASN A 10 -14.23 7.12 -16.32
N SER A 11 -14.80 5.91 -16.37
CA SER A 11 -15.99 5.59 -15.58
C SER A 11 -15.66 5.48 -14.09
N ARG A 12 -16.58 5.94 -13.24
CA ARG A 12 -16.45 5.81 -11.78
C ARG A 12 -16.35 4.35 -11.34
N ALA A 13 -17.13 3.47 -11.98
CA ALA A 13 -17.16 2.04 -11.71
C ALA A 13 -15.78 1.40 -11.95
N PHE A 14 -15.14 1.69 -13.09
CA PHE A 14 -13.78 1.23 -13.37
C PHE A 14 -12.81 1.68 -12.28
N GLY A 15 -12.89 2.96 -11.86
CA GLY A 15 -12.04 3.48 -10.79
C GLY A 15 -12.20 2.74 -9.45
N TYR A 16 -13.42 2.39 -9.03
CA TYR A 16 -13.63 1.60 -7.81
C TYR A 16 -13.14 0.16 -7.94
N ILE A 17 -13.43 -0.50 -9.07
CA ILE A 17 -12.99 -1.87 -9.33
C ILE A 17 -11.46 -1.95 -9.36
N ALA A 18 -10.81 -1.04 -10.10
CA ALA A 18 -9.36 -1.00 -10.22
C ALA A 18 -8.68 -0.84 -8.85
N ARG A 19 -9.19 0.04 -7.98
CA ARG A 19 -8.64 0.25 -6.64
C ARG A 19 -8.92 -0.90 -5.68
N THR A 20 -10.05 -1.58 -5.84
CA THR A 20 -10.40 -2.78 -5.06
C THR A 20 -9.52 -3.97 -5.43
N ILE A 21 -9.24 -4.15 -6.71
CA ILE A 21 -8.35 -5.20 -7.22
C ILE A 21 -6.89 -4.88 -6.86
N LEU A 22 -6.46 -3.62 -7.03
CA LEU A 22 -5.11 -3.18 -6.67
C LEU A 22 -4.77 -3.51 -5.22
N THR A 23 -5.72 -3.36 -4.31
CA THR A 23 -5.50 -3.58 -2.88
C THR A 23 -5.91 -4.98 -2.41
N TYR A 24 -6.23 -5.89 -3.33
CA TYR A 24 -6.79 -7.22 -3.05
C TYR A 24 -6.01 -8.01 -1.99
N MET A 25 -4.70 -8.15 -2.18
CA MET A 25 -3.84 -8.92 -1.27
C MET A 25 -3.89 -8.40 0.17
N PHE A 26 -4.07 -7.08 0.34
CA PHE A 26 -4.08 -6.45 1.66
C PHE A 26 -5.42 -6.69 2.36
N TRP A 27 -6.55 -6.33 1.74
CA TRP A 27 -7.83 -6.50 2.43
C TRP A 27 -8.19 -7.98 2.62
N ALA A 28 -7.81 -8.87 1.70
CA ALA A 28 -8.02 -10.31 1.88
C ALA A 28 -7.20 -10.84 3.07
N SER A 29 -5.91 -10.50 3.16
CA SER A 29 -5.06 -10.86 4.32
C SER A 29 -5.60 -10.26 5.62
N GLY A 30 -6.01 -8.99 5.60
CA GLY A 30 -6.53 -8.31 6.77
C GLY A 30 -7.82 -8.96 7.28
N LEU A 31 -8.72 -9.35 6.38
CA LEU A 31 -9.93 -10.11 6.75
C LEU A 31 -9.58 -11.49 7.32
N ALA A 32 -8.61 -12.20 6.72
CA ALA A 32 -8.17 -13.50 7.25
C ALA A 32 -7.68 -13.38 8.70
N LYS A 33 -6.91 -12.32 9.02
CA LYS A 33 -6.42 -12.03 10.38
C LYS A 33 -7.52 -11.66 11.39
N LEU A 34 -8.69 -11.23 10.92
CA LEU A 34 -9.87 -11.01 11.76
C LEU A 34 -10.72 -12.27 11.94
N LEU A 35 -10.89 -13.05 10.86
CA LEU A 35 -11.73 -14.25 10.85
C LEU A 35 -11.07 -15.41 11.60
N ASP A 36 -9.75 -15.55 11.49
CA ASP A 36 -8.94 -16.50 12.24
C ASP A 36 -7.82 -15.77 12.98
N PHE A 37 -8.20 -15.11 14.07
CA PHE A 37 -7.28 -14.31 14.86
C PHE A 37 -6.13 -15.15 15.43
N ASN A 38 -6.40 -16.37 15.88
CA ASN A 38 -5.38 -17.24 16.48
C ASN A 38 -4.35 -17.68 15.46
N ALA A 39 -4.76 -18.02 14.23
CA ALA A 39 -3.82 -18.30 13.14
C ALA A 39 -2.96 -17.06 12.82
N GLY A 40 -3.55 -15.87 12.79
CA GLY A 40 -2.82 -14.62 12.60
C GLY A 40 -1.80 -14.34 13.71
N VAL A 41 -2.15 -14.58 14.97
CA VAL A 41 -1.19 -14.48 16.09
C VAL A 41 -0.05 -15.49 15.95
N ALA A 42 -0.35 -16.73 15.58
CA ALA A 42 0.67 -17.75 15.35
C ALA A 42 1.61 -17.37 14.20
N GLU A 43 1.11 -16.75 13.13
CA GLU A 43 1.91 -16.22 12.02
C GLU A 43 2.88 -15.12 12.50
N MET A 44 2.42 -14.19 13.34
CA MET A 44 3.30 -13.14 13.87
C MET A 44 4.40 -13.72 14.77
N ALA A 45 4.04 -14.68 15.63
CA ALA A 45 4.99 -15.38 16.49
C ALA A 45 6.02 -16.17 15.67
N TYR A 46 5.59 -16.81 14.58
CA TYR A 46 6.49 -17.52 13.65
C TYR A 46 7.56 -16.59 13.06
N PHE A 47 7.19 -15.35 12.73
CA PHE A 47 8.14 -14.33 12.27
C PHE A 47 8.88 -13.58 13.40
N GLY A 48 8.72 -14.01 14.65
CA GLY A 48 9.41 -13.41 15.81
C GLY A 48 8.91 -12.03 16.20
N LEU A 49 7.70 -11.65 15.77
CA LEU A 49 7.10 -10.34 16.07
C LEU A 49 6.37 -10.39 17.41
N GLU A 50 7.02 -9.92 18.47
CA GLU A 50 6.46 -9.91 19.83
C GLU A 50 6.17 -8.49 20.35
N PRO A 51 5.00 -8.22 20.96
CA PRO A 51 3.93 -9.17 21.29
C PRO A 51 3.06 -9.58 20.08
N ALA A 52 2.97 -10.88 19.79
CA ALA A 52 2.31 -11.38 18.58
C ALA A 52 0.86 -10.92 18.37
N PRO A 53 -0.01 -10.87 19.40
CA PRO A 53 -1.37 -10.32 19.26
C PRO A 53 -1.39 -8.86 18.83
N LEU A 54 -0.46 -8.04 19.34
CA LEU A 54 -0.40 -6.63 19.02
C LEU A 54 0.01 -6.41 17.56
N PHE A 55 1.01 -7.16 17.09
CA PHE A 55 1.43 -7.12 15.69
C PHE A 55 0.32 -7.60 14.76
N ASN A 56 -0.41 -8.67 15.12
CA ASN A 56 -1.51 -9.17 14.28
C ASN A 56 -2.60 -8.10 14.10
N ILE A 57 -2.96 -7.41 15.19
CA ILE A 57 -3.92 -6.30 15.17
C ILE A 57 -3.37 -5.14 14.32
N ALA A 58 -2.10 -4.75 14.52
CA ALA A 58 -1.48 -3.66 13.78
C ALA A 58 -1.48 -3.95 12.26
N VAL A 59 -1.09 -5.17 11.86
CA VAL A 59 -1.11 -5.60 10.46
C VAL A 59 -2.53 -5.58 9.91
N ALA A 60 -3.52 -6.12 10.62
CA ALA A 60 -4.91 -6.11 10.19
C ALA A 60 -5.45 -4.68 9.99
N ILE A 61 -5.14 -3.76 10.92
CA ILE A 61 -5.53 -2.35 10.83
C ILE A 61 -4.85 -1.67 9.63
N THR A 62 -3.54 -1.87 9.45
CA THR A 62 -2.80 -1.28 8.32
C THR A 62 -3.35 -1.78 6.99
N GLN A 63 -3.58 -3.09 6.86
CA GLN A 63 -4.06 -3.72 5.64
C GLN A 63 -5.48 -3.29 5.29
N LEU A 64 -6.42 -3.38 6.24
CA LEU A 64 -7.83 -3.01 6.01
C LEU A 64 -8.01 -1.51 5.92
N GLY A 65 -7.38 -0.74 6.81
CA GLY A 65 -7.44 0.72 6.84
C GLY A 65 -6.83 1.32 5.58
N GLY A 66 -5.62 0.90 5.20
CA GLY A 66 -4.96 1.37 3.98
C GLY A 66 -5.78 1.06 2.73
N SER A 67 -6.33 -0.16 2.64
CA SER A 67 -7.19 -0.57 1.52
C SER A 67 -8.48 0.25 1.47
N ALA A 68 -9.14 0.46 2.60
CA ALA A 68 -10.37 1.23 2.69
C ALA A 68 -10.16 2.69 2.26
N LEU A 69 -9.07 3.33 2.68
CA LEU A 69 -8.71 4.69 2.26
C LEU A 69 -8.55 4.79 0.73
N ILE A 70 -7.83 3.84 0.13
CA ILE A 70 -7.62 3.79 -1.32
C ILE A 70 -8.93 3.54 -2.06
N ILE A 71 -9.72 2.54 -1.65
CA ILE A 71 -10.99 2.17 -2.31
C ILE A 71 -12.01 3.31 -2.19
N ALA A 72 -12.13 3.95 -1.02
CA ALA A 72 -13.05 5.07 -0.79
C ALA A 72 -12.63 6.37 -1.49
N ASN A 73 -11.42 6.42 -2.07
CA ASN A 73 -10.81 7.62 -2.64
C ASN A 73 -10.58 8.76 -1.63
N ARG A 74 -10.32 8.42 -0.36
CA ARG A 74 -10.20 9.40 0.72
C ARG A 74 -8.86 9.23 1.41
N TRP A 75 -8.07 10.29 1.43
CA TRP A 75 -6.67 10.25 1.92
C TRP A 75 -5.87 9.09 1.29
N THR A 76 -6.11 8.84 0.00
CA THR A 76 -5.53 7.75 -0.78
C THR A 76 -4.00 7.70 -0.68
N TRP A 77 -3.34 8.86 -0.60
CA TRP A 77 -1.89 8.95 -0.45
C TRP A 77 -1.39 8.34 0.86
N LEU A 78 -2.14 8.51 1.95
CA LEU A 78 -1.80 7.96 3.26
C LEU A 78 -1.98 6.45 3.26
N GLY A 79 -3.10 5.96 2.73
CA GLY A 79 -3.36 4.53 2.59
C GLY A 79 -2.31 3.84 1.73
N ALA A 80 -1.99 4.42 0.58
CA ALA A 80 -0.97 3.88 -0.32
C ALA A 80 0.44 3.91 0.29
N GLY A 81 0.81 5.01 0.96
CA GLY A 81 2.08 5.10 1.67
C GLY A 81 2.21 4.06 2.79
N ALA A 82 1.16 3.90 3.62
CA ALA A 82 1.15 2.91 4.69
C ALA A 82 1.28 1.47 4.17
N LEU A 83 0.54 1.12 3.11
CA LEU A 83 0.63 -0.21 2.49
C LEU A 83 1.99 -0.44 1.81
N ALA A 84 2.58 0.59 1.19
CA ALA A 84 3.89 0.49 0.56
C ALA A 84 4.99 0.22 1.61
N VAL A 85 4.97 0.95 2.73
CA VAL A 85 5.90 0.73 3.85
C VAL A 85 5.69 -0.66 4.44
N PHE A 86 4.44 -1.07 4.68
CA PHE A 86 4.13 -2.42 5.14
C PHE A 86 4.72 -3.50 4.21
N THR A 87 4.48 -3.38 2.90
CA THR A 87 4.99 -4.33 1.89
C THR A 87 6.53 -4.35 1.84
N ALA A 88 7.18 -3.20 2.05
CA ALA A 88 8.64 -3.15 2.12
C ALA A 88 9.19 -3.85 3.36
N LEU A 89 8.49 -3.73 4.51
CA LEU A 89 8.89 -4.37 5.76
C LEU A 89 8.70 -5.89 5.74
N THR A 90 7.74 -6.44 4.97
CA THR A 90 7.56 -7.91 4.89
C THR A 90 8.74 -8.61 4.21
N ILE A 91 9.47 -7.94 3.30
CA ILE A 91 10.59 -8.55 2.58
C ILE A 91 11.70 -9.07 3.53
N PRO A 92 12.33 -8.23 4.38
CA PRO A 92 13.37 -8.70 5.29
C PRO A 92 12.84 -9.55 6.46
N ILE A 93 11.54 -9.53 6.74
CA ILE A 93 10.93 -10.29 7.84
C ILE A 93 10.52 -11.70 7.38
N ALA A 94 9.81 -11.80 6.27
CA ALA A 94 9.17 -13.03 5.82
C ALA A 94 9.82 -13.66 4.60
N HIS A 95 10.40 -12.85 3.71
CA HIS A 95 10.85 -13.28 2.37
C HIS A 95 12.38 -13.22 2.22
N THR A 96 13.10 -13.73 3.22
CA THR A 96 14.58 -13.74 3.28
C THR A 96 15.21 -14.80 2.37
N PHE A 97 14.85 -14.79 1.08
CA PHE A 97 15.23 -15.81 0.09
C PHE A 97 16.74 -16.06 0.06
N TRP A 98 17.58 -15.05 0.33
CA TRP A 98 19.04 -15.14 0.39
C TRP A 98 19.57 -16.09 1.46
N THR A 99 18.75 -16.48 2.44
CA THR A 99 19.12 -17.47 3.48
C THR A 99 18.57 -18.87 3.20
N MET A 100 17.69 -19.01 2.20
CA MET A 100 16.95 -20.24 1.93
C MET A 100 17.66 -21.16 0.94
N GLN A 101 17.25 -22.45 0.92
CA GLN A 101 17.70 -23.46 -0.05
C GLN A 101 16.63 -23.69 -1.13
N GLU A 102 17.03 -24.31 -2.25
CA GLU A 102 16.09 -24.66 -3.32
C GLU A 102 15.12 -25.79 -2.90
N PRO A 103 13.86 -25.76 -3.36
CA PRO A 103 13.27 -24.81 -4.32
C PRO A 103 12.72 -23.52 -3.68
N MET A 104 12.72 -23.42 -2.35
CA MET A 104 12.08 -22.31 -1.62
C MET A 104 12.72 -20.96 -1.94
N ARG A 105 14.06 -20.91 -2.07
CA ARG A 105 14.78 -19.70 -2.46
C ARG A 105 14.20 -19.08 -3.73
N THR A 106 14.01 -19.88 -4.78
CA THR A 106 13.50 -19.38 -6.06
C THR A 106 12.05 -18.89 -5.95
N LEU A 107 11.21 -19.60 -5.21
CA LEU A 107 9.82 -19.19 -4.97
C LEU A 107 9.75 -17.85 -4.23
N GLU A 108 10.50 -17.71 -3.13
CA GLU A 108 10.52 -16.48 -2.34
C GLU A 108 11.17 -15.31 -3.08
N PHE A 109 12.15 -15.58 -3.94
CA PHE A 109 12.70 -14.57 -4.84
C PHE A 109 11.61 -13.96 -5.75
N TYR A 110 10.75 -14.79 -6.34
CA TYR A 110 9.64 -14.28 -7.16
C TYR A 110 8.63 -13.48 -6.33
N VAL A 111 8.33 -13.91 -5.10
CA VAL A 111 7.47 -13.14 -4.18
C VAL A 111 8.06 -11.76 -3.89
N VAL A 112 9.37 -11.66 -3.66
CA VAL A 112 10.05 -10.36 -3.47
C VAL A 112 9.95 -9.47 -4.71
N MET A 113 10.12 -10.03 -5.92
CA MET A 113 9.97 -9.27 -7.17
C MET A 113 8.54 -8.71 -7.34
N GLU A 114 7.53 -9.49 -6.99
CA GLU A 114 6.13 -9.04 -6.96
C GLU A 114 5.94 -7.92 -5.94
N HIS A 115 6.51 -8.04 -4.74
CA HIS A 115 6.43 -7.02 -3.69
C HIS A 115 7.08 -5.70 -4.12
N ILE A 116 8.26 -5.74 -4.76
CA ILE A 116 8.91 -4.54 -5.31
C ILE A 116 7.99 -3.84 -6.32
N THR A 117 7.32 -4.60 -7.17
CA THR A 117 6.38 -4.07 -8.17
C THR A 117 5.15 -3.43 -7.50
N VAL A 118 4.59 -4.09 -6.47
CA VAL A 118 3.47 -3.58 -5.68
C VAL A 118 3.83 -2.28 -4.95
N ILE A 119 5.03 -2.20 -4.37
CA ILE A 119 5.55 -0.97 -3.75
C ILE A 119 5.57 0.16 -4.78
N GLY A 120 6.13 -0.08 -5.97
CA GLY A 120 6.13 0.91 -7.06
C GLY A 120 4.72 1.35 -7.48
N ALA A 121 3.77 0.42 -7.61
CA ALA A 121 2.39 0.73 -7.94
C ALA A 121 1.73 1.62 -6.87
N LEU A 122 1.93 1.29 -5.58
CA LEU A 122 1.43 2.08 -4.46
C LEU A 122 2.09 3.46 -4.38
N MET A 123 3.39 3.58 -4.71
CA MET A 123 4.07 4.87 -4.82
C MET A 123 3.45 5.75 -5.90
N VAL A 124 3.10 5.19 -7.06
CA VAL A 124 2.40 5.93 -8.12
C VAL A 124 1.02 6.39 -7.65
N VAL A 125 0.27 5.54 -6.94
CA VAL A 125 -1.02 5.92 -6.35
C VAL A 125 -0.85 7.05 -5.32
N ALA A 126 0.16 6.96 -4.46
CA ALA A 126 0.45 7.99 -3.47
C ALA A 126 0.82 9.32 -4.14
N TRP A 127 1.71 9.29 -5.14
CA TRP A 127 2.10 10.47 -5.91
C TRP A 127 0.91 11.13 -6.61
N LYS A 128 0.05 10.35 -7.27
CA LYS A 128 -1.12 10.88 -8.01
C LYS A 128 -2.27 11.34 -7.14
N SER A 129 -2.30 10.94 -5.87
CA SER A 129 -3.36 11.32 -4.92
C SER A 129 -2.89 12.24 -3.79
N ALA A 130 -1.61 12.63 -3.80
CA ALA A 130 -1.07 13.58 -2.86
C ALA A 130 -1.84 14.92 -2.98
N PRO A 131 -2.22 15.56 -1.87
CA PRO A 131 -2.82 16.88 -1.91
C PRO A 131 -1.84 17.84 -2.60
N VAL A 132 -2.34 18.67 -3.50
CA VAL A 132 -1.55 19.77 -4.05
C VAL A 132 -1.12 20.63 -2.87
N GLN A 133 0.19 20.69 -2.60
CA GLN A 133 0.73 21.67 -1.68
C GLN A 133 0.45 23.03 -2.31
N ASN A 134 -0.47 23.80 -1.73
CA ASN A 134 -0.64 25.19 -2.12
C ASN A 134 0.73 25.86 -1.92
N ALA A 135 1.39 26.21 -3.02
CA ALA A 135 2.65 26.94 -2.96
C ALA A 135 2.45 28.15 -2.04
N VAL A 136 3.32 28.32 -1.05
CA VAL A 136 3.39 29.54 -0.27
C VAL A 136 3.46 30.68 -1.29
N PRO A 137 2.50 31.64 -1.32
CA PRO A 137 2.59 32.77 -2.23
C PRO A 137 3.95 33.41 -2.01
N ALA A 138 4.75 33.52 -3.08
CA ALA A 138 6.03 34.22 -2.99
C ALA A 138 5.76 35.57 -2.31
N PRO A 139 6.51 35.95 -1.26
CA PRO A 139 6.29 37.23 -0.63
C PRO A 139 6.37 38.28 -1.73
N ALA A 140 5.29 39.06 -1.87
CA ALA A 140 5.25 40.17 -2.79
C ALA A 140 6.46 41.04 -2.44
N LEU A 141 7.51 40.95 -3.27
CA LEU A 141 8.64 41.86 -3.23
C LEU A 141 8.05 43.22 -3.54
N ALA A 142 7.66 43.89 -2.45
CA ALA A 142 7.20 45.25 -2.42
C ALA A 142 8.16 46.08 -3.26
N ALA A 143 7.69 46.62 -4.37
CA ALA A 143 7.39 48.05 -4.51
C ALA A 143 8.24 48.99 -3.61
N ARG A 144 9.56 48.76 -3.53
CA ARG A 144 10.56 49.66 -2.98
C ARG A 144 11.58 49.99 -4.07
N SER A 145 11.05 50.43 -5.19
CA SER A 145 11.73 51.30 -6.13
C SER A 145 10.77 52.48 -6.27
N ASN A 146 11.22 53.68 -5.92
CA ASN A 146 10.51 54.98 -5.88
C ASN A 146 10.12 55.46 -4.47
N ALA A 147 11.12 55.80 -3.67
CA ALA A 147 11.10 56.96 -2.78
C ALA A 147 12.53 57.47 -2.60
#